data_AF-A0A0N8TZN1-F1
#
_entry.id   AF-A0A0N8TZN1-F1
#
_cell.length_a   1.000
_cell.length_b   1.000
_cell.length_c   1.000
_cell.angle_alpha   90.00
_cell.angle_beta   90.00
_cell.angle_gamma   90.00
#
_symmetry.space_group_name_H-M   'P 1'
#
loop_
_entity.id
_entity.type
_entity.pdbx_description
1 polymer ?
#
loop_
_entity_poly.entity_id
_entity_poly.type
_entity_poly.pdbx_seq_one_letter_code
_entity_poly.pdbx_strand_id
1 'polypeptide(L)'
;MTSSQSQRQRAQDMKNLDSLVLINKPLNPEIHYIGELQTPVIVIDDFTTDLSALQNYANQIDFNLDKGSYYPGVRAKLPRDYVIEVLNQVFQLIYDVYKIPKNLRIKPQATYFSLINRPPESLTTLQRIPHFDTPAPYYFALLQYLNDSTHGATAFFKHQPTGYERITQANMDNYFRAAEPYLQALAPFPAKYFVDSNEYYQQYHQVDYKQHRLVIYPGNLLHSTLVNQQTDIDSNPSSGRLTANIFINVT
;
A
#
# COMPACT_ATOMS: atom_id res chain seq x y z
N MET A 1 30.57 27.12 34.07
CA MET A 1 30.28 26.99 32.62
C MET A 1 30.07 25.53 32.17
N THR A 2 30.08 24.55 33.08
CA THR A 2 30.02 23.10 32.76
C THR A 2 28.62 22.48 32.84
N SER A 3 27.63 23.15 33.45
CA SER A 3 26.27 22.63 33.61
C SER A 3 25.39 22.80 32.37
N SER A 4 25.60 23.85 31.57
CA SER A 4 24.81 24.12 30.36
C SER A 4 25.20 23.23 29.18
N GLN A 5 26.46 22.79 29.13
CA GLN A 5 26.93 21.84 28.11
C GLN A 5 26.42 20.42 28.39
N SER A 6 26.38 19.95 29.64
CA SER A 6 25.86 18.60 29.95
C SER A 6 24.34 18.49 29.81
N GLN A 7 23.60 19.59 30.05
CA GLN A 7 22.16 19.66 29.76
C GLN A 7 21.85 19.72 28.26
N ARG A 8 22.69 20.39 27.46
CA ARG A 8 22.57 20.37 25.99
C ARG A 8 22.95 19.01 25.39
N GLN A 9 23.97 18.35 25.93
CA GLN A 9 24.34 16.99 25.54
C GLN A 9 23.20 16.00 25.85
N ARG A 10 22.63 16.03 27.07
CA ARG A 10 21.46 15.21 27.42
C ARG A 10 20.22 15.52 26.58
N ALA A 11 19.99 16.78 26.19
CA ALA A 11 18.89 17.16 25.31
C ALA A 11 19.13 16.78 23.83
N GLN A 12 20.38 16.66 23.40
CA GLN A 12 20.78 16.10 22.10
C GLN A 12 20.74 14.57 22.10
N ASP A 13 21.10 13.94 23.21
CA ASP A 13 21.01 12.49 23.39
C ASP A 13 19.54 12.03 23.53
N MET A 14 18.67 12.84 24.16
CA MET A 14 17.20 12.64 24.16
C MET A 14 16.54 12.91 22.80
N LYS A 15 17.22 13.59 21.86
CA LYS A 15 16.77 13.71 20.46
C LYS A 15 17.23 12.53 19.59
N ASN A 16 18.11 11.67 20.11
CA ASN A 16 18.65 10.49 19.43
C ASN A 16 18.04 9.17 19.93
N LEU A 17 17.01 9.22 20.78
CA LEU A 17 16.10 8.10 21.01
C LEU A 17 14.79 8.37 20.24
N ASP A 18 14.30 7.32 19.57
CA ASP A 18 12.96 7.15 19.02
C ASP A 18 12.69 7.67 17.60
N SER A 19 13.59 7.38 16.64
CA SER A 19 13.08 7.21 15.27
C SER A 19 12.13 6.02 15.26
N LEU A 20 10.87 6.24 14.87
CA LEU A 20 9.87 5.17 14.78
C LEU A 20 10.24 4.07 13.77
N VAL A 21 11.21 4.35 12.91
CA VAL A 21 11.73 3.41 11.93
C VAL A 21 13.21 3.67 11.66
N LEU A 22 13.98 2.61 11.46
CA LEU A 22 15.36 2.71 10.98
C LEU A 22 15.41 2.23 9.53
N ILE A 23 15.82 3.12 8.62
CA ILE A 23 15.91 2.85 7.19
C ILE A 23 17.27 2.24 6.87
N ASN A 24 17.28 1.16 6.10
CA ASN A 24 18.51 0.54 5.63
C ASN A 24 19.20 1.40 4.57
N LYS A 25 20.53 1.53 4.64
CA LYS A 25 21.30 2.35 3.68
C LYS A 25 22.58 1.61 3.26
N PRO A 26 22.90 1.56 1.95
CA PRO A 26 22.12 2.12 0.83
C PRO A 26 20.82 1.34 0.57
N LEU A 27 19.84 2.01 -0.04
CA LEU A 27 18.66 1.34 -0.59
C LEU A 27 19.04 0.60 -1.88
N ASN A 28 18.45 -0.58 -2.11
CA ASN A 28 18.64 -1.37 -3.32
C ASN A 28 17.30 -1.56 -4.04
N PRO A 29 16.78 -0.54 -4.74
CA PRO A 29 15.50 -0.63 -5.43
C PRO A 29 15.59 -1.52 -6.67
N GLU A 30 14.63 -2.42 -6.81
CA GLU A 30 14.35 -3.17 -8.03
C GLU A 30 13.17 -2.54 -8.77
N ILE A 31 13.32 -2.34 -10.08
CA ILE A 31 12.25 -1.80 -10.93
C ILE A 31 11.69 -2.93 -11.79
N HIS A 32 10.49 -3.37 -11.44
CA HIS A 32 9.75 -4.40 -12.16
C HIS A 32 8.87 -3.73 -13.20
N TYR A 33 9.11 -3.99 -14.49
CA TYR A 33 8.27 -3.49 -15.57
C TYR A 33 7.18 -4.53 -15.87
N ILE A 34 5.96 -4.26 -15.42
CA ILE A 34 4.88 -5.25 -15.37
C ILE A 34 3.84 -5.03 -16.47
N GLY A 35 3.23 -6.12 -16.94
CA GLY A 35 2.16 -6.09 -17.93
C GLY A 35 2.62 -5.71 -19.34
N GLU A 36 1.67 -5.63 -20.26
CA GLU A 36 1.87 -5.18 -21.64
C GLU A 36 2.25 -3.71 -21.70
N LEU A 37 1.77 -2.88 -20.77
CA LEU A 37 2.14 -1.47 -20.69
C LEU A 37 3.54 -1.23 -20.13
N GLN A 38 4.22 -2.29 -19.64
CA GLN A 38 5.53 -2.19 -18.99
C GLN A 38 5.51 -1.10 -17.90
N THR A 39 4.47 -1.11 -17.07
CA THR A 39 4.32 -0.11 -16.02
C THR A 39 5.34 -0.41 -14.92
N PRO A 40 6.19 0.55 -14.52
CA PRO A 40 7.16 0.30 -13.47
C PRO A 40 6.46 0.16 -12.12
N VAL A 41 6.89 -0.85 -11.36
CA VAL A 41 6.63 -1.06 -9.94
C VAL A 41 7.97 -1.14 -9.23
N ILE A 42 8.14 -0.34 -8.19
CA ILE A 42 9.37 -0.29 -7.41
C ILE A 42 9.21 -1.26 -6.24
N VAL A 43 10.15 -2.18 -6.08
CA VAL A 43 10.26 -3.05 -4.91
C VAL A 43 11.58 -2.77 -4.22
N ILE A 44 11.54 -2.49 -2.92
CA ILE A 44 12.73 -2.29 -2.09
C ILE A 44 12.67 -3.30 -0.96
N ASP A 45 13.43 -4.38 -1.11
CA ASP A 45 13.65 -5.35 -0.04
C ASP A 45 14.54 -4.77 1.05
N ASP A 46 14.34 -5.25 2.27
CA ASP A 46 15.10 -4.84 3.44
C ASP A 46 15.15 -3.29 3.60
N PHE A 47 14.04 -2.61 3.28
CA PHE A 47 13.92 -1.15 3.30
C PHE A 47 14.16 -0.60 4.71
N THR A 48 13.78 -1.34 5.74
CA THR A 48 14.03 -1.00 7.15
C THR A 48 14.90 -2.06 7.80
N THR A 49 15.74 -1.64 8.75
CA THR A 49 16.55 -2.55 9.57
C THR A 49 15.86 -2.93 10.88
N ASP A 50 14.93 -2.10 11.35
CA ASP A 50 14.15 -2.33 12.55
C ASP A 50 12.73 -1.75 12.39
N LEU A 51 11.74 -2.55 12.77
CA LEU A 51 10.31 -2.21 12.76
C LEU A 51 9.70 -2.21 14.17
N SER A 52 10.46 -2.57 15.20
CA SER A 52 9.96 -2.82 16.55
C SER A 52 9.22 -1.60 17.11
N ALA A 53 9.77 -0.39 16.95
CA ALA A 53 9.13 0.84 17.40
C ALA A 53 7.80 1.12 16.66
N LEU A 54 7.76 0.91 15.34
CA LEU A 54 6.55 1.11 14.53
C LEU A 54 5.47 0.06 14.85
N GLN A 55 5.86 -1.20 15.03
CA GLN A 55 4.95 -2.28 15.43
C GLN A 55 4.42 -2.07 16.85
N ASN A 56 5.27 -1.65 17.79
CA ASN A 56 4.85 -1.30 19.15
C ASN A 56 3.84 -0.15 19.14
N TYR A 57 4.08 0.87 18.31
CA TYR A 57 3.12 1.97 18.13
C TYR A 57 1.78 1.45 17.59
N ALA A 58 1.80 0.59 16.57
CA ALA A 58 0.58 0.00 16.01
C ALA A 58 -0.20 -0.81 17.06
N ASN A 59 0.46 -1.53 17.96
CA ASN A 59 -0.18 -2.28 19.03
C ASN A 59 -0.81 -1.40 20.14
N GLN A 60 -0.51 -0.11 20.17
CA GLN A 60 -0.96 0.83 21.22
C GLN A 60 -2.08 1.78 20.76
N ILE A 61 -2.52 1.69 19.50
CA ILE A 61 -3.52 2.60 18.93
C ILE A 61 -4.77 1.85 18.48
N ASP A 62 -5.89 2.58 18.44
CA ASP A 62 -7.17 2.02 18.03
C ASP A 62 -7.30 1.97 16.50
N PHE A 63 -7.57 0.78 15.99
CA PHE A 63 -7.96 0.56 14.59
C PHE A 63 -9.47 0.67 14.44
N ASN A 64 -9.91 1.46 13.46
CA ASN A 64 -11.32 1.75 13.23
C ASN A 64 -11.73 1.47 11.78
N LEU A 65 -13.02 1.21 11.57
CA LEU A 65 -13.57 1.07 10.22
C LEU A 65 -13.50 2.41 9.48
N ASP A 66 -12.87 2.39 8.31
CA ASP A 66 -12.82 3.53 7.39
C ASP A 66 -14.07 3.50 6.48
N LYS A 67 -15.16 4.09 6.95
CA LYS A 67 -16.47 4.06 6.25
C LYS A 67 -16.46 4.71 4.86
N GLY A 68 -15.45 5.53 4.55
CA GLY A 68 -15.28 6.17 3.25
C GLY A 68 -14.47 5.35 2.25
N SER A 69 -13.99 4.18 2.65
CA SER A 69 -13.08 3.35 1.87
C SER A 69 -13.69 1.99 1.56
N TYR A 70 -13.27 1.39 0.45
CA TYR A 70 -13.57 0.01 0.11
C TYR A 70 -12.59 -0.99 0.74
N TYR A 71 -11.64 -0.54 1.56
CA TYR A 71 -10.72 -1.43 2.25
C TYR A 71 -11.48 -2.45 3.14
N PRO A 72 -11.25 -3.76 3.00
CA PRO A 72 -12.00 -4.81 3.70
C PRO A 72 -11.46 -5.03 5.13
N GLY A 73 -11.33 -3.95 5.90
CA GLY A 73 -10.75 -4.03 7.22
C GLY A 73 -10.74 -2.74 8.00
N VAL A 74 -9.88 -2.70 9.02
CA VAL A 74 -9.73 -1.57 9.93
C VAL A 74 -8.41 -0.85 9.69
N ARG A 75 -8.42 0.46 9.99
CA ARG A 75 -7.30 1.36 9.76
C ARG A 75 -7.02 2.23 10.98
N ALA A 76 -5.76 2.59 11.14
CA ALA A 76 -5.31 3.60 12.10
C ALA A 76 -4.34 4.56 11.39
N LYS A 77 -4.21 5.80 11.86
CA LYS A 77 -3.30 6.77 11.22
C LYS A 77 -1.84 6.36 11.42
N LEU A 78 -1.02 6.55 10.38
CA LEU A 78 0.42 6.43 10.53
C LEU A 78 1.00 7.59 11.34
N PRO A 79 2.07 7.37 12.12
CA PRO A 79 2.83 8.43 12.73
C PRO A 79 3.41 9.37 11.67
N ARG A 80 3.33 10.68 11.91
CA ARG A 80 3.79 11.69 10.95
C ARG A 80 5.27 11.56 10.61
N ASP A 81 6.11 11.31 11.60
CA ASP A 81 7.56 11.26 11.43
C ASP A 81 7.98 10.05 10.60
N TYR A 82 7.30 8.91 10.77
CA TYR A 82 7.46 7.75 9.89
C TYR A 82 7.15 8.11 8.44
N VAL A 83 6.02 8.78 8.17
CA VAL A 83 5.63 9.17 6.81
C VAL A 83 6.68 10.09 6.18
N ILE A 84 7.15 11.09 6.94
CA ILE A 84 8.18 12.03 6.46
C ILE A 84 9.47 11.28 6.13
N GLU A 85 9.91 10.38 7.01
CA GLU A 85 11.14 9.62 6.80
C GLU A 85 11.04 8.74 5.55
N VAL A 86 9.97 7.97 5.38
CA VAL A 86 9.78 7.15 4.17
C VAL A 86 9.84 8.01 2.90
N LEU A 87 9.09 9.11 2.87
CA LEU A 87 9.04 9.98 1.68
C LEU A 87 10.39 10.63 1.37
N ASN A 88 11.14 11.07 2.39
CA ASN A 88 12.48 11.63 2.20
C ASN A 88 13.46 10.63 1.56
N GLN A 89 13.27 9.34 1.79
CA GLN A 89 14.15 8.30 1.24
C GLN A 89 13.81 7.92 -0.20
N VAL A 90 12.53 8.01 -0.61
CA VAL A 90 12.09 7.48 -1.92
C VAL A 90 11.65 8.54 -2.93
N PHE A 91 11.46 9.82 -2.54
CA PHE A 91 10.90 10.81 -3.46
C PHE A 91 11.71 10.97 -4.75
N GLN A 92 13.05 11.02 -4.67
CA GLN A 92 13.89 11.21 -5.85
C GLN A 92 13.76 10.01 -6.80
N LEU A 93 13.75 8.80 -6.26
CA LEU A 93 13.54 7.57 -7.01
C LEU A 93 12.19 7.59 -7.74
N ILE A 94 11.11 8.02 -7.08
CA ILE A 94 9.79 8.15 -7.69
C ILE A 94 9.83 9.15 -8.86
N TYR A 95 10.45 10.32 -8.69
CA TYR A 95 10.58 11.30 -9.78
C TYR A 95 11.35 10.73 -10.97
N ASP A 96 12.45 10.02 -10.70
CA ASP A 96 13.35 9.52 -11.73
C ASP A 96 12.77 8.32 -12.49
N VAL A 97 12.08 7.40 -11.81
CA VAL A 97 11.43 6.23 -12.42
C VAL A 97 10.23 6.64 -13.25
N TYR A 98 9.34 7.46 -12.69
CA TYR A 98 8.07 7.84 -13.34
C TYR A 98 8.17 9.11 -14.19
N LYS A 99 9.38 9.68 -14.35
CA LYS A 99 9.67 10.88 -15.15
C LYS A 99 8.77 12.07 -14.80
N ILE A 100 8.56 12.27 -13.51
CA ILE A 100 7.66 13.31 -13.00
C ILE A 100 8.27 14.70 -13.27
N PRO A 101 7.49 15.67 -13.80
CA PRO A 101 7.97 17.03 -13.99
C PRO A 101 8.45 17.68 -12.68
N LYS A 102 9.67 18.25 -12.70
CA LYS A 102 10.35 18.80 -11.51
C LYS A 102 9.65 20.01 -10.87
N ASN A 103 8.70 20.63 -11.56
CA ASN A 103 7.89 21.72 -11.03
C ASN A 103 6.73 21.25 -10.14
N LEU A 104 6.33 19.98 -10.24
CA LEU A 104 5.29 19.40 -9.39
C LEU A 104 5.84 19.08 -8.00
N ARG A 105 4.95 18.92 -7.01
CA ARG A 105 5.31 18.64 -5.61
C ARG A 105 4.50 17.47 -5.07
N ILE A 106 5.18 16.62 -4.27
CA ILE A 106 4.51 15.56 -3.52
C ILE A 106 3.58 16.17 -2.48
N LYS A 107 2.34 15.70 -2.49
CA LYS A 107 1.32 15.98 -1.47
C LYS A 107 0.88 14.64 -0.87
N PRO A 108 1.24 14.34 0.39
CA PRO A 108 0.65 13.22 1.12
C PRO A 108 -0.87 13.31 1.10
N GLN A 109 -1.52 12.18 0.84
CA GLN A 109 -2.97 12.04 0.82
C GLN A 109 -3.38 11.31 2.09
N ALA A 110 -3.84 10.08 1.96
CA ALA A 110 -4.15 9.18 3.05
C ALA A 110 -2.88 8.46 3.56
N THR A 111 -2.77 8.28 4.88
CA THR A 111 -1.66 7.53 5.51
C THR A 111 -2.19 6.64 6.64
N TYR A 112 -2.11 5.33 6.45
CA TYR A 112 -2.77 4.37 7.34
C TYR A 112 -1.93 3.13 7.62
N PHE A 113 -1.91 2.71 8.89
CA PHE A 113 -1.83 1.29 9.18
C PHE A 113 -3.12 0.63 8.71
N SER A 114 -3.02 -0.55 8.12
CA SER A 114 -4.18 -1.30 7.62
C SER A 114 -4.08 -2.77 7.99
N LEU A 115 -5.20 -3.32 8.49
CA LEU A 115 -5.40 -4.73 8.85
C LEU A 115 -6.67 -5.24 8.19
N ILE A 116 -6.60 -6.38 7.51
CA ILE A 116 -7.79 -7.04 6.97
C ILE A 116 -8.47 -7.75 8.15
N ASN A 117 -9.74 -7.48 8.39
CA ASN A 117 -10.48 -8.18 9.46
C ASN A 117 -11.92 -8.52 9.08
N ARG A 118 -12.28 -8.27 7.82
CA ARG A 118 -13.63 -8.50 7.35
C ARG A 118 -13.77 -9.96 6.89
N PRO A 119 -14.72 -10.73 7.45
CA PRO A 119 -14.93 -12.10 6.98
C PRO A 119 -15.58 -12.09 5.58
N PRO A 120 -15.29 -13.09 4.72
CA PRO A 120 -15.66 -13.08 3.30
C PRO A 120 -17.14 -12.83 3.04
N GLU A 121 -18.03 -13.42 3.85
CA GLU A 121 -19.48 -13.32 3.73
C GLU A 121 -20.02 -11.90 3.93
N SER A 122 -19.23 -11.01 4.54
CA SER A 122 -19.61 -9.63 4.78
C SER A 122 -19.08 -8.66 3.73
N LEU A 123 -18.33 -9.12 2.72
CA LEU A 123 -17.78 -8.26 1.67
C LEU A 123 -18.87 -7.65 0.79
N THR A 124 -18.70 -6.39 0.41
CA THR A 124 -19.52 -5.77 -0.64
C THR A 124 -19.06 -6.23 -2.03
N THR A 125 -19.88 -6.04 -3.06
CA THR A 125 -19.53 -6.45 -4.44
C THR A 125 -18.21 -5.84 -4.93
N LEU A 126 -17.94 -4.57 -4.63
CA LEU A 126 -16.71 -3.90 -5.04
C LEU A 126 -15.46 -4.39 -4.27
N GLN A 127 -15.64 -5.04 -3.12
CA GLN A 127 -14.54 -5.69 -2.37
C GLN A 127 -14.19 -7.08 -2.90
N ARG A 128 -14.93 -7.55 -3.91
CA ARG A 128 -14.82 -8.90 -4.48
C ARG A 128 -14.21 -8.88 -5.88
N ILE A 129 -13.59 -7.76 -6.29
CA ILE A 129 -12.90 -7.58 -7.57
C ILE A 129 -11.62 -6.76 -7.39
N PRO A 130 -10.66 -6.80 -8.33
CA PRO A 130 -9.55 -5.87 -8.36
C PRO A 130 -10.03 -4.41 -8.46
N HIS A 131 -9.31 -3.50 -7.82
CA HIS A 131 -9.63 -2.08 -7.77
C HIS A 131 -8.46 -1.23 -8.23
N PHE A 132 -8.71 0.06 -8.39
CA PHE A 132 -7.70 1.10 -8.53
C PHE A 132 -8.06 2.23 -7.57
N ASP A 133 -7.07 3.01 -7.12
CA ASP A 133 -7.25 4.09 -6.14
C ASP A 133 -7.83 5.35 -6.77
N THR A 134 -7.30 5.75 -7.94
CA THR A 134 -7.66 6.98 -8.64
C THR A 134 -7.16 6.98 -10.08
N PRO A 135 -7.81 7.70 -11.01
CA PRO A 135 -7.31 7.86 -12.38
C PRO A 135 -6.14 8.85 -12.51
N ALA A 136 -5.73 9.51 -11.42
CA ALA A 136 -4.69 10.54 -11.45
C ALA A 136 -3.32 9.98 -11.90
N PRO A 137 -2.60 10.66 -12.82
CA PRO A 137 -1.41 10.09 -13.47
C PRO A 137 -0.20 9.96 -12.54
N TYR A 138 -0.07 10.84 -11.53
CA TYR A 138 1.02 10.85 -10.56
C TYR A 138 0.54 10.62 -9.13
N TYR A 139 -0.42 9.71 -8.99
CA TYR A 139 -0.82 9.17 -7.69
C TYR A 139 -0.15 7.83 -7.47
N PHE A 140 0.45 7.64 -6.30
CA PHE A 140 1.19 6.43 -5.96
C PHE A 140 0.77 5.89 -4.59
N ALA A 141 0.67 4.57 -4.51
CA ALA A 141 0.60 3.83 -3.26
C ALA A 141 2.01 3.38 -2.88
N LEU A 142 2.42 3.68 -1.65
CA LEU A 142 3.62 3.16 -1.02
C LEU A 142 3.15 2.23 0.10
N LEU A 143 3.49 0.95 0.01
CA LEU A 143 3.01 -0.08 0.92
C LEU A 143 4.21 -0.82 1.53
N GLN A 144 4.38 -0.70 2.85
CA GLN A 144 5.38 -1.45 3.60
C GLN A 144 4.73 -2.61 4.37
N TYR A 145 5.28 -3.81 4.22
CA TYR A 145 4.88 -5.01 4.96
C TYR A 145 5.60 -5.07 6.32
N LEU A 146 4.83 -5.23 7.41
CA LEU A 146 5.35 -4.99 8.76
C LEU A 146 5.59 -6.25 9.61
N ASN A 147 4.80 -7.30 9.42
CA ASN A 147 4.94 -8.53 10.20
C ASN A 147 5.81 -9.57 9.47
N ASP A 148 6.33 -10.54 10.20
CA ASP A 148 7.21 -11.61 9.70
C ASP A 148 6.46 -12.86 9.23
N SER A 149 5.18 -12.97 9.60
CA SER A 149 4.31 -14.07 9.24
C SER A 149 4.00 -14.09 7.73
N THR A 150 3.69 -15.26 7.21
CA THR A 150 3.28 -15.41 5.81
C THR A 150 1.89 -14.82 5.62
N HIS A 151 1.74 -13.92 4.66
CA HIS A 151 0.47 -13.25 4.34
C HIS A 151 0.25 -13.17 2.82
N GLY A 152 -0.96 -12.80 2.42
CA GLY A 152 -1.34 -12.60 1.03
C GLY A 152 -0.51 -11.55 0.29
N ALA A 153 -0.08 -11.89 -0.93
CA ALA A 153 0.65 -11.00 -1.84
C ALA A 153 -0.20 -9.81 -2.30
N THR A 154 0.45 -8.78 -2.85
CA THR A 154 -0.23 -7.74 -3.64
C THR A 154 -0.14 -8.12 -5.11
N ALA A 155 -1.29 -8.32 -5.77
CA ALA A 155 -1.37 -8.73 -7.17
C ALA A 155 -1.91 -7.63 -8.09
N PHE A 156 -1.51 -7.69 -9.35
CA PHE A 156 -1.88 -6.75 -10.41
C PHE A 156 -2.61 -7.48 -11.54
N PHE A 157 -3.66 -6.82 -12.06
CA PHE A 157 -4.65 -7.45 -12.92
C PHE A 157 -4.90 -6.68 -14.21
N LYS A 158 -5.24 -7.41 -15.27
CA LYS A 158 -5.76 -6.88 -16.53
C LYS A 158 -7.26 -7.16 -16.59
N HIS A 159 -8.05 -6.14 -16.83
CA HIS A 159 -9.47 -6.29 -17.10
C HIS A 159 -9.65 -6.79 -18.54
N GLN A 160 -10.03 -8.06 -18.70
CA GLN A 160 -10.09 -8.74 -19.99
C GLN A 160 -11.04 -8.09 -21.00
N PRO A 161 -12.28 -7.68 -20.64
CA PRO A 161 -13.21 -7.08 -21.60
C PRO A 161 -12.69 -5.82 -22.28
N THR A 162 -11.85 -5.03 -21.60
CA THR A 162 -11.30 -3.77 -22.14
C THR A 162 -9.81 -3.86 -22.48
N GLY A 163 -9.13 -4.92 -22.05
CA GLY A 163 -7.68 -5.05 -22.11
C GLY A 163 -6.92 -4.09 -21.20
N TYR A 164 -7.57 -3.42 -20.25
CA TYR A 164 -6.92 -2.38 -19.44
C TYR A 164 -6.18 -2.96 -18.24
N GLU A 165 -4.92 -2.56 -18.08
CA GLU A 165 -4.12 -2.76 -16.87
C GLU A 165 -4.17 -1.53 -15.95
N ARG A 166 -4.44 -0.35 -16.55
CA ARG A 166 -4.50 0.94 -15.88
C ARG A 166 -5.76 1.71 -16.23
N ILE A 167 -6.37 2.33 -15.22
CA ILE A 167 -7.57 3.14 -15.35
C ILE A 167 -7.20 4.61 -15.30
N THR A 168 -7.39 5.35 -16.38
CA THR A 168 -7.11 6.78 -16.50
C THR A 168 -8.40 7.56 -16.67
N GLN A 169 -8.34 8.89 -16.53
CA GLN A 169 -9.52 9.72 -16.71
C GLN A 169 -10.17 9.54 -18.09
N ALA A 170 -9.37 9.24 -19.12
CA ALA A 170 -9.85 9.06 -20.49
C ALA A 170 -10.55 7.72 -20.73
N ASN A 171 -10.25 6.68 -19.95
CA ASN A 171 -10.76 5.32 -20.20
C ASN A 171 -11.71 4.80 -19.10
N MET A 172 -11.85 5.54 -17.99
CA MET A 172 -12.61 5.16 -16.81
C MET A 172 -14.09 4.87 -17.12
N ASP A 173 -14.76 5.71 -17.91
CA ASP A 173 -16.16 5.49 -18.27
C ASP A 173 -16.35 4.22 -19.09
N ASN A 174 -15.40 3.90 -19.97
CA ASN A 174 -15.42 2.64 -20.72
C ASN A 174 -15.19 1.44 -19.80
N TYR A 175 -14.25 1.56 -18.86
CA TYR A 175 -13.97 0.52 -17.87
C TYR A 175 -15.22 0.19 -17.06
N PHE A 176 -15.88 1.19 -16.45
CA PHE A 176 -17.07 0.95 -15.63
C PHE A 176 -18.21 0.34 -16.44
N ARG A 177 -18.46 0.84 -17.65
CA ARG A 177 -19.51 0.29 -18.53
C ARG A 177 -19.26 -1.18 -18.88
N ALA A 178 -18.00 -1.55 -19.09
CA ALA A 178 -17.62 -2.93 -19.41
C ALA A 178 -17.59 -3.85 -18.18
N ALA A 179 -17.32 -3.32 -16.99
CA ALA A 179 -17.32 -4.07 -15.73
C ALA A 179 -18.73 -4.29 -15.15
N GLU A 180 -19.69 -3.41 -15.46
CA GLU A 180 -21.05 -3.43 -14.90
C GLU A 180 -21.76 -4.79 -15.06
N PRO A 181 -21.77 -5.46 -16.24
CA PRO A 181 -22.42 -6.77 -16.38
C PRO A 181 -21.84 -7.83 -15.43
N TYR A 182 -20.53 -7.80 -15.22
CA TYR A 182 -19.87 -8.72 -14.29
C TYR A 182 -20.26 -8.43 -12.85
N LEU A 183 -20.28 -7.17 -12.44
CA LEU A 183 -20.67 -6.76 -11.09
C LEU A 183 -22.11 -7.20 -10.78
N GLN A 184 -23.03 -7.05 -11.72
CA GLN A 184 -24.42 -7.49 -11.59
C GLN A 184 -24.52 -9.02 -11.50
N ALA A 185 -23.77 -9.75 -12.33
CA ALA A 185 -23.73 -11.21 -12.31
C ALA A 185 -23.07 -11.76 -11.04
N LEU A 186 -22.07 -11.05 -10.48
CA LEU A 186 -21.32 -11.43 -9.28
C LEU A 186 -22.14 -11.24 -7.99
N ALA A 187 -22.96 -10.18 -7.93
CA ALA A 187 -23.74 -9.79 -6.77
C ALA A 187 -24.54 -10.94 -6.10
N PRO A 188 -25.29 -11.80 -6.83
CA PRO A 188 -26.07 -12.87 -6.21
C PRO A 188 -25.24 -14.07 -5.70
N PHE A 189 -23.97 -14.21 -6.11
CA PHE A 189 -23.13 -15.32 -5.65
C PHE A 189 -22.59 -15.07 -4.24
N PRO A 190 -22.31 -16.13 -3.46
CA PRO A 190 -21.65 -16.02 -2.16
C PRO A 190 -20.41 -15.14 -2.21
N ALA A 191 -20.27 -14.26 -1.22
CA ALA A 191 -19.18 -13.31 -1.14
C ALA A 191 -17.85 -14.01 -0.84
N LYS A 192 -16.82 -13.65 -1.60
CA LYS A 192 -15.47 -14.18 -1.48
C LYS A 192 -14.45 -13.14 -1.91
N TYR A 193 -13.27 -13.17 -1.33
CA TYR A 193 -12.14 -12.37 -1.79
C TYR A 193 -11.77 -12.75 -3.23
N PHE A 194 -11.30 -11.76 -4.00
CA PHE A 194 -10.75 -11.98 -5.33
C PHE A 194 -9.28 -12.37 -5.21
N VAL A 195 -8.98 -13.66 -5.31
CA VAL A 195 -7.64 -14.21 -5.10
C VAL A 195 -7.09 -15.00 -6.30
N ASP A 196 -7.88 -15.13 -7.38
CA ASP A 196 -7.51 -15.88 -8.57
C ASP A 196 -8.02 -15.19 -9.83
N SER A 197 -7.35 -15.44 -10.96
CA SER A 197 -7.83 -14.98 -12.27
C SER A 197 -9.18 -15.60 -12.64
N ASN A 198 -9.96 -14.87 -13.44
CA ASN A 198 -11.15 -15.38 -14.11
C ASN A 198 -11.30 -14.77 -15.51
N GLU A 199 -12.44 -14.97 -16.16
CA GLU A 199 -12.72 -14.47 -17.50
C GLU A 199 -12.79 -12.92 -17.60
N TYR A 200 -12.93 -12.21 -16.46
CA TYR A 200 -13.02 -10.75 -16.41
C TYR A 200 -11.72 -10.08 -15.96
N TYR A 201 -10.98 -10.70 -15.05
CA TYR A 201 -9.72 -10.17 -14.52
C TYR A 201 -8.65 -11.25 -14.53
N GLN A 202 -7.56 -10.98 -15.23
CA GLN A 202 -6.38 -11.84 -15.29
C GLN A 202 -5.26 -11.24 -14.46
N GLN A 203 -4.80 -11.98 -13.46
CA GLN A 203 -3.55 -11.69 -12.77
C GLN A 203 -2.39 -11.89 -13.75
N TYR A 204 -1.49 -10.91 -13.83
CA TYR A 204 -0.28 -11.01 -14.65
C TYR A 204 1.01 -10.73 -13.86
N HIS A 205 0.90 -10.21 -12.64
CA HIS A 205 2.04 -9.98 -11.76
C HIS A 205 1.62 -10.00 -10.29
N GLN A 206 2.54 -10.32 -9.40
CA GLN A 206 2.35 -10.16 -7.95
C GLN A 206 3.67 -9.83 -7.27
N VAL A 207 3.57 -9.16 -6.12
CA VAL A 207 4.67 -8.93 -5.20
C VAL A 207 4.32 -9.63 -3.89
N ASP A 208 5.14 -10.64 -3.56
CA ASP A 208 4.94 -11.44 -2.34
C ASP A 208 5.09 -10.59 -1.09
N TYR A 209 4.34 -10.95 -0.06
CA TYR A 209 4.48 -10.34 1.26
C TYR A 209 5.83 -10.76 1.87
N LYS A 210 6.64 -9.78 2.25
CA LYS A 210 7.93 -9.98 2.92
C LYS A 210 8.13 -8.86 3.93
N GLN A 211 8.39 -9.17 5.19
CA GLN A 211 8.69 -8.14 6.20
C GLN A 211 9.79 -7.19 5.71
N HIS A 212 9.73 -5.92 6.10
CA HIS A 212 10.68 -4.89 5.70
C HIS A 212 10.64 -4.50 4.22
N ARG A 213 9.88 -5.17 3.35
CA ARG A 213 9.74 -4.76 1.94
C ARG A 213 8.82 -3.55 1.82
N LEU A 214 9.26 -2.57 1.04
CA LEU A 214 8.45 -1.44 0.56
C LEU A 214 8.13 -1.64 -0.93
N VAL A 215 6.86 -1.51 -1.29
CA VAL A 215 6.37 -1.57 -2.68
C VAL A 215 5.79 -0.22 -3.07
N ILE A 216 6.15 0.30 -4.24
CA ILE A 216 5.64 1.58 -4.75
C ILE A 216 5.10 1.38 -6.16
N TYR A 217 3.82 1.68 -6.36
CA TYR A 217 3.15 1.51 -7.65
C TYR A 217 2.15 2.63 -7.93
N PRO A 218 1.85 2.94 -9.22
CA PRO A 218 0.80 3.89 -9.57
C PRO A 218 -0.57 3.42 -9.07
N GLY A 219 -1.29 4.29 -8.37
CA GLY A 219 -2.63 3.97 -7.83
C GLY A 219 -3.69 3.75 -8.93
N ASN A 220 -3.34 4.00 -10.18
CA ASN A 220 -4.21 3.74 -11.31
C ASN A 220 -4.05 2.34 -11.93
N LEU A 221 -3.16 1.49 -11.40
CA LEU A 221 -3.10 0.06 -11.74
C LEU A 221 -4.29 -0.67 -11.10
N LEU A 222 -4.87 -1.62 -11.83
CA LEU A 222 -5.80 -2.58 -11.24
C LEU A 222 -5.04 -3.56 -10.35
N HIS A 223 -5.41 -3.62 -9.08
CA HIS A 223 -4.72 -4.41 -8.08
C HIS A 223 -5.66 -4.95 -6.98
N SER A 224 -5.20 -5.98 -6.28
CA SER A 224 -5.88 -6.57 -5.13
C SER A 224 -4.88 -7.25 -4.21
N THR A 225 -5.25 -7.44 -2.95
CA THR A 225 -4.55 -8.39 -2.08
C THR A 225 -5.03 -9.80 -2.39
N LEU A 226 -4.11 -10.75 -2.56
CA LEU A 226 -4.42 -12.19 -2.62
C LEU A 226 -4.67 -12.71 -1.20
N VAL A 227 -5.79 -12.32 -0.61
CA VAL A 227 -6.10 -12.54 0.81
C VAL A 227 -6.01 -14.02 1.17
N ASN A 228 -5.08 -14.35 2.06
CA ASN A 228 -5.04 -15.65 2.71
C ASN A 228 -5.95 -15.62 3.94
N GLN A 229 -7.07 -16.33 3.88
CA GLN A 229 -8.09 -16.30 4.94
C GLN A 229 -7.59 -16.81 6.29
N GLN A 230 -6.53 -17.62 6.33
CA GLN A 230 -5.99 -18.18 7.57
C GLN A 230 -5.06 -17.20 8.29
N THR A 231 -4.38 -16.33 7.55
CA THR A 231 -3.31 -15.47 8.08
C THR A 231 -3.64 -13.99 8.02
N ASP A 232 -4.52 -13.56 7.11
CA ASP A 232 -4.72 -12.14 6.83
C ASP A 232 -5.89 -11.54 7.59
N ILE A 233 -6.94 -12.33 7.86
CA ILE A 233 -8.18 -11.88 8.49
C ILE A 233 -8.01 -11.88 10.01
N ASP A 234 -7.43 -10.80 10.53
CA ASP A 234 -7.19 -10.61 11.95
C ASP A 234 -7.08 -9.11 12.29
N SER A 235 -7.72 -8.71 13.39
CA SER A 235 -7.66 -7.32 13.88
C SER A 235 -6.45 -7.04 14.76
N ASN A 236 -5.68 -8.07 15.15
CA ASN A 236 -4.50 -7.91 15.98
C ASN A 236 -3.31 -7.43 15.14
N PRO A 237 -2.70 -6.26 15.43
CA PRO A 237 -1.54 -5.77 14.70
C PRO A 237 -0.33 -6.70 14.74
N SER A 238 -0.20 -7.57 15.74
CA SER A 238 0.94 -8.49 15.86
C SER A 238 0.82 -9.76 15.02
N SER A 239 -0.40 -10.18 14.65
CA SER A 239 -0.64 -11.45 13.95
C SER A 239 -1.35 -11.30 12.60
N GLY A 240 -2.11 -10.23 12.40
CA GLY A 240 -2.77 -9.95 11.13
C GLY A 240 -1.83 -9.44 10.06
N ARG A 241 -2.35 -9.31 8.83
CA ARG A 241 -1.62 -8.73 7.70
C ARG A 241 -1.44 -7.22 7.88
N LEU A 242 -0.51 -6.83 8.75
CA LEU A 242 -0.24 -5.44 9.06
C LEU A 242 0.59 -4.80 7.94
N THR A 243 0.11 -3.65 7.45
CA THR A 243 0.80 -2.84 6.44
C THR A 243 0.78 -1.36 6.80
N ALA A 244 1.85 -0.64 6.49
CA ALA A 244 1.88 0.81 6.48
C ALA A 244 1.69 1.30 5.04
N ASN A 245 0.61 2.05 4.80
CA ASN A 245 0.21 2.53 3.49
C ASN A 245 0.29 4.06 3.46
N ILE A 246 1.12 4.59 2.57
CA ILE A 246 1.27 6.03 2.32
C ILE A 246 0.82 6.27 0.88
N PHE A 247 -0.22 7.08 0.72
CA PHE A 247 -0.67 7.51 -0.59
C PHE A 247 -0.17 8.93 -0.86
N ILE A 248 0.38 9.16 -2.04
CA ILE A 248 0.85 10.48 -2.47
C ILE A 248 0.25 10.86 -3.81
N ASN A 249 0.03 12.15 -4.00
CA ASN A 249 -0.27 12.73 -5.30
C ASN A 249 0.78 13.79 -5.64
N VAL A 250 1.26 13.82 -6.88
CA VAL A 250 2.25 14.81 -7.33
C VAL A 250 1.58 15.79 -8.29
N THR A 251 1.43 17.03 -7.83
CA THR A 251 0.65 18.09 -8.50
C THR A 251 1.29 19.45 -8.32
#